data_AF-A0A969TY46-F1
#
_entry.id   AF-A0A969TY46-F1
#
_cell.length_a   1.000
_cell.length_b   1.000
_cell.length_c   1.000
_cell.angle_alpha   90.00
_cell.angle_beta   90.00
_cell.angle_gamma   90.00
#
_symmetry.space_group_name_H-M   'P 1'
#
loop_
_entity.id
_entity.type
_entity.pdbx_description
1 polymer ?
#
loop_
_entity_poly.entity_id
_entity_poly.type
_entity_poly.pdbx_seq_one_letter_code
_entity_poly.pdbx_strand_id
1 'polypeptide(L)'
;MKKQATAGFTLLEMLAVVTMVGILAAIAVPSWLGFINRQQLNTANDKIYQAMRQAQSRASQQREAWQVSIRQSPTTPDTVEWAVYKSPTNPDVLPSGIRWEQSANSIQIDAAGSTLPTTGSFYRMVFNYKGCPVWSSNELCTQSRLSFNPIPQLNLSNTNTSFNKRCVMVTTRLGAIATGADEDCN
;
A
#
# COMPACT_ATOMS: atom_id res chain seq x y z
N MET A 1 -45.65 -51.38 -17.83
CA MET A 1 -44.76 -50.35 -17.24
C MET A 1 -43.42 -50.37 -17.97
N LYS A 2 -43.11 -49.36 -18.80
CA LYS A 2 -41.81 -49.28 -19.49
C LYS A 2 -40.75 -48.82 -18.48
N LYS A 3 -39.76 -49.66 -18.19
CA LYS A 3 -38.57 -49.27 -17.42
C LYS A 3 -37.79 -48.24 -18.24
N GLN A 4 -37.72 -47.01 -17.74
CA GLN A 4 -36.76 -46.01 -18.21
C GLN A 4 -35.35 -46.52 -17.85
N ALA A 5 -34.51 -46.77 -18.84
CA ALA A 5 -33.11 -47.08 -18.61
C ALA A 5 -32.42 -45.78 -18.16
N THR A 6 -31.85 -45.79 -16.95
CA THR A 6 -31.01 -44.69 -16.47
C THR A 6 -29.75 -44.66 -17.34
N ALA A 7 -29.65 -43.67 -18.23
CA ALA A 7 -28.44 -43.45 -19.02
C ALA A 7 -27.34 -42.92 -18.09
N GLY A 8 -26.19 -43.61 -18.07
CA GLY A 8 -24.98 -43.17 -17.37
C GLY A 8 -23.97 -42.57 -18.35
N PHE A 9 -23.03 -41.78 -17.84
CA PHE A 9 -21.94 -41.21 -18.64
C PHE A 9 -20.93 -42.30 -19.05
N THR A 10 -20.43 -42.20 -20.27
CA THR A 10 -19.35 -43.05 -20.78
C THR A 10 -17.98 -42.55 -20.30
N LEU A 11 -16.99 -43.46 -20.29
CA LEU A 11 -15.60 -43.09 -20.00
C LEU A 11 -15.06 -42.04 -20.98
N LEU A 12 -15.46 -42.10 -22.25
CA LEU A 12 -15.03 -41.16 -23.28
C LEU A 12 -15.63 -39.77 -23.06
N GLU A 13 -16.90 -39.68 -22.67
CA GLU A 13 -17.55 -38.40 -22.34
C GLU A 13 -16.87 -37.74 -21.13
N MET A 14 -16.56 -38.52 -20.09
CA MET A 14 -15.82 -37.99 -18.94
C MET A 14 -14.41 -37.53 -19.33
N LEU A 15 -13.72 -38.25 -20.23
CA LEU A 15 -12.41 -37.85 -20.74
C LEU A 15 -12.49 -36.53 -21.52
N ALA A 16 -13.52 -36.37 -22.37
CA ALA A 16 -13.77 -35.13 -23.11
C ALA A 16 -14.04 -33.95 -22.16
N VAL A 17 -14.85 -34.14 -21.12
CA VAL A 17 -15.16 -33.08 -20.13
C VAL A 17 -13.90 -32.67 -19.36
N VAL A 18 -13.13 -33.64 -18.87
CA VAL A 18 -11.88 -33.35 -18.11
C VAL A 18 -10.86 -32.63 -18.98
N THR A 19 -10.72 -33.03 -20.26
CA THR A 19 -9.82 -32.33 -21.19
C THR A 19 -10.28 -30.90 -21.47
N MET A 20 -11.59 -30.67 -21.67
CA MET A 20 -12.13 -29.32 -21.82
C MET A 20 -11.87 -28.45 -20.58
N VAL A 21 -12.11 -28.98 -19.37
CA VAL A 21 -11.84 -28.26 -18.12
C VAL A 21 -10.34 -27.97 -17.95
N GLY A 22 -9.47 -28.92 -18.32
CA GLY A 22 -8.02 -28.72 -18.27
C GLY A 22 -7.54 -27.57 -19.16
N ILE A 23 -8.07 -27.46 -20.39
CA ILE A 23 -7.76 -26.37 -21.31
C ILE A 23 -8.23 -25.02 -20.74
N LEU A 24 -9.46 -24.97 -20.21
CA LEU A 24 -9.99 -23.74 -19.61
C LEU A 24 -9.20 -23.30 -18.38
N ALA A 25 -8.82 -24.25 -17.52
CA ALA A 25 -8.01 -23.99 -16.33
C ALA A 25 -6.63 -23.43 -16.70
N ALA A 26 -5.98 -23.96 -17.75
CA ALA A 26 -4.67 -23.49 -18.20
C ALA A 26 -4.66 -22.00 -18.61
N ILE A 27 -5.78 -21.50 -19.15
CA ILE A 27 -5.92 -20.09 -19.55
C ILE A 27 -6.31 -19.21 -18.34
N ALA A 28 -7.20 -19.70 -17.48
CA ALA A 28 -7.73 -18.92 -16.36
C ALA A 28 -6.70 -18.65 -15.25
N VAL A 29 -5.90 -19.66 -14.87
CA VAL A 29 -4.95 -19.57 -13.74
C VAL A 29 -3.98 -18.39 -13.82
N PRO A 30 -3.22 -18.16 -14.91
CA PRO A 30 -2.25 -17.05 -14.95
C PRO A 30 -2.92 -15.68 -14.85
N SER A 31 -4.10 -15.49 -15.44
CA SER A 31 -4.84 -14.22 -15.34
C SER A 31 -5.33 -13.96 -13.90
N TRP A 32 -5.76 -15.01 -13.20
CA TRP A 32 -6.20 -14.93 -11.80
C TRP A 32 -5.07 -14.52 -10.85
N LEU A 33 -3.86 -15.07 -11.05
CA LEU A 33 -2.67 -14.69 -10.27
C LEU A 33 -2.31 -13.20 -10.47
N GLY A 34 -2.36 -12.73 -11.72
CA GLY A 34 -2.14 -11.30 -12.02
C GLY A 34 -3.17 -10.39 -11.33
N PHE A 35 -4.44 -10.80 -11.30
CA PHE A 35 -5.50 -10.07 -10.60
C PHE A 35 -5.25 -10.00 -9.10
N ILE A 36 -4.91 -11.13 -8.46
CA ILE A 36 -4.60 -11.18 -7.02
C ILE A 36 -3.44 -10.24 -6.68
N ASN A 37 -2.37 -10.24 -7.47
CA ASN A 37 -1.20 -9.39 -7.21
C ASN A 37 -1.56 -7.89 -7.27
N ARG A 38 -2.39 -7.48 -8.24
CA ARG A 38 -2.89 -6.11 -8.34
C ARG A 38 -3.80 -5.76 -7.16
N GLN A 39 -4.67 -6.68 -6.74
CA GLN A 39 -5.57 -6.47 -5.61
C GLN A 39 -4.81 -6.30 -4.29
N GLN A 40 -3.77 -7.11 -4.06
CA GLN A 40 -2.90 -6.97 -2.89
C GLN A 40 -2.17 -5.64 -2.88
N LEU A 41 -1.65 -5.20 -4.03
CA LEU A 41 -0.98 -3.91 -4.17
C LEU A 41 -1.92 -2.73 -3.92
N ASN A 42 -3.13 -2.76 -4.49
CA ASN A 42 -4.17 -1.76 -4.22
C ASN A 42 -4.52 -1.71 -2.73
N THR A 43 -4.73 -2.88 -2.12
CA THR A 43 -5.08 -2.97 -0.70
C THR A 43 -3.97 -2.39 0.18
N ALA A 44 -2.70 -2.68 -0.12
CA ALA A 44 -1.56 -2.12 0.61
C ALA A 44 -1.50 -0.59 0.46
N ASN A 45 -1.68 -0.08 -0.76
CA ASN A 45 -1.71 1.36 -1.01
C ASN A 45 -2.86 2.06 -0.26
N ASP A 46 -4.06 1.49 -0.30
CA ASP A 46 -5.23 1.98 0.44
C ASP A 46 -4.95 2.02 1.94
N LYS A 47 -4.30 1.00 2.50
CA LYS A 47 -3.94 0.98 3.92
C LYS A 47 -2.96 2.11 4.28
N ILE A 48 -1.96 2.37 3.44
CA ILE A 48 -1.05 3.51 3.64
C ILE A 48 -1.79 4.85 3.50
N TYR A 49 -2.67 4.99 2.51
CA TYR A 49 -3.53 6.16 2.36
C TYR A 49 -4.37 6.41 3.62
N GLN A 50 -5.03 5.38 4.12
CA GLN A 50 -5.81 5.45 5.36
C GLN A 50 -4.92 5.77 6.57
N ALA A 51 -3.69 5.24 6.65
CA ALA A 51 -2.74 5.58 7.71
C ALA A 51 -2.33 7.05 7.68
N MET A 52 -2.06 7.63 6.51
CA MET A 52 -1.79 9.07 6.35
C MET A 52 -3.00 9.91 6.77
N ARG A 53 -4.20 9.53 6.31
CA ARG A 53 -5.46 10.22 6.69
C ARG A 53 -5.73 10.12 8.19
N GLN A 54 -5.44 8.97 8.80
CA GLN A 54 -5.56 8.76 10.23
C GLN A 54 -4.57 9.65 10.99
N ALA A 55 -3.30 9.72 10.58
CA ALA A 55 -2.32 10.61 11.18
C ALA A 55 -2.77 12.07 11.10
N GLN A 56 -3.19 12.53 9.92
CA GLN A 56 -3.73 13.88 9.71
C GLN A 56 -4.94 14.16 10.61
N SER A 57 -5.91 13.24 10.65
CA SER A 57 -7.13 13.38 11.45
C SER A 57 -6.83 13.43 12.94
N ARG A 58 -5.98 12.53 13.45
CA ARG A 58 -5.55 12.53 14.85
C ARG A 58 -4.79 13.80 15.21
N ALA A 59 -3.98 14.34 14.29
CA ALA A 59 -3.29 15.60 14.51
C ALA A 59 -4.27 16.75 14.80
N SER A 60 -5.30 16.87 13.97
CA SER A 60 -6.33 17.90 14.14
C SER A 60 -7.22 17.68 15.36
N GLN A 61 -7.63 16.43 15.62
CA GLN A 61 -8.51 16.10 16.74
C GLN A 61 -7.82 16.31 18.10
N GLN A 62 -6.56 15.89 18.21
CA GLN A 62 -5.83 15.93 19.47
C GLN A 62 -5.04 17.23 19.67
N ARG A 63 -5.01 18.10 18.66
CA ARG A 63 -4.24 19.35 18.64
C ARG A 63 -2.73 19.15 18.85
N GLU A 64 -2.21 18.03 18.37
CA GLU A 64 -0.80 17.65 18.49
C GLU A 64 -0.29 17.18 17.13
N ALA A 65 1.02 17.18 16.91
CA ALA A 65 1.57 16.62 15.69
C ALA A 65 1.51 15.08 15.71
N TRP A 66 1.12 14.49 14.59
CA TRP A 66 1.05 13.03 14.41
C TRP A 66 1.86 12.62 13.20
N GLN A 67 2.48 11.45 13.28
CA GLN A 67 3.39 10.93 12.28
C GLN A 67 2.92 9.55 11.83
N VAL A 68 3.05 9.32 10.52
CA VAL A 68 3.07 7.98 9.95
C VAL A 68 4.50 7.63 9.57
N SER A 69 4.95 6.44 9.96
CA SER A 69 6.23 5.87 9.52
C SER A 69 5.97 4.59 8.76
N ILE A 70 6.72 4.39 7.68
CA ILE A 70 6.49 3.31 6.71
C ILE A 70 7.85 2.72 6.34
N ARG A 71 7.98 1.39 6.34
CA ARG A 71 9.24 0.71 6.03
C ARG A 71 8.99 -0.62 5.35
N GLN A 72 10.02 -1.13 4.68
CA GLN A 72 10.07 -2.55 4.35
C GLN A 72 10.28 -3.34 5.66
N SER A 73 9.56 -4.44 5.84
CA SER A 73 9.73 -5.26 7.05
C SER A 73 11.16 -5.81 7.11
N PRO A 74 11.85 -5.70 8.26
CA PRO A 74 13.17 -6.30 8.44
C PRO A 74 13.11 -7.82 8.58
N THR A 75 11.96 -8.38 8.97
CA THR A 75 11.78 -9.83 9.17
C THR A 75 11.17 -10.53 7.96
N THR A 76 10.35 -9.82 7.20
CA THR A 76 9.63 -10.35 6.02
C THR A 76 9.81 -9.39 4.85
N PRO A 77 10.93 -9.46 4.11
CA PRO A 77 11.34 -8.44 3.13
C PRO A 77 10.37 -8.18 1.98
N ASP A 78 9.33 -9.00 1.80
CA ASP A 78 8.25 -8.84 0.82
C ASP A 78 6.96 -8.26 1.44
N THR A 79 7.05 -7.63 2.60
CA THR A 79 5.94 -6.95 3.27
C THR A 79 6.31 -5.52 3.66
N VAL A 80 5.35 -4.62 3.53
CA VAL A 80 5.48 -3.23 3.95
C VAL A 80 4.77 -3.05 5.28
N GLU A 81 5.46 -2.40 6.21
CA GLU A 81 4.96 -2.11 7.53
C GLU A 81 4.70 -0.62 7.69
N TRP A 82 3.64 -0.25 8.41
CA TRP A 82 3.36 1.13 8.78
C TRP A 82 2.94 1.25 10.25
N ALA A 83 3.14 2.45 10.80
CA ALA A 83 2.67 2.79 12.13
C ALA A 83 2.27 4.26 12.20
N VAL A 84 1.21 4.54 12.95
CA VAL A 84 0.67 5.89 13.18
C VAL A 84 0.72 6.20 14.68
N TYR A 85 1.46 7.25 15.04
CA TYR A 85 1.71 7.61 16.44
C TYR A 85 1.94 9.13 16.60
N LYS A 86 1.90 9.62 17.84
CA LYS A 86 2.20 11.01 18.17
C LYS A 86 3.63 11.35 17.73
N SER A 87 3.81 12.40 16.94
CA SER A 87 5.12 12.74 16.39
C SER A 87 6.09 13.15 17.52
N PRO A 88 7.29 12.54 17.59
CA PRO A 88 8.32 12.96 18.52
C PRO A 88 8.90 14.33 18.14
N THR A 89 9.68 14.92 19.03
CA THR A 89 10.39 16.19 18.76
C THR A 89 11.35 16.06 17.58
N ASN A 90 12.11 14.94 17.55
CA ASN A 90 12.89 14.55 16.39
C ASN A 90 12.12 13.47 15.59
N PRO A 91 11.50 13.82 14.45
CA PRO A 91 10.68 12.88 13.67
C PRO A 91 11.50 11.76 13.00
N ASP A 92 12.82 11.86 12.97
CA ASP A 92 13.73 10.83 12.46
C ASP A 92 14.00 9.71 13.48
N VAL A 93 13.49 9.83 14.71
CA VAL A 93 13.64 8.82 15.77
C VAL A 93 12.30 8.12 15.99
N LEU A 94 12.29 6.79 15.91
CA LEU A 94 11.12 5.97 16.25
C LEU A 94 10.93 5.92 17.78
N PRO A 95 9.74 6.20 18.31
CA PRO A 95 9.40 5.88 19.69
C PRO A 95 9.58 4.39 20.03
N SER A 96 9.75 4.08 21.31
CA SER A 96 9.75 2.69 21.78
C SER A 96 8.34 2.10 21.80
N GLY A 97 8.21 0.79 21.60
CA GLY A 97 6.92 0.09 21.72
C GLY A 97 5.92 0.35 20.59
N ILE A 98 6.37 0.82 19.43
CA ILE A 98 5.49 1.02 18.27
C ILE A 98 4.93 -0.32 17.81
N ARG A 99 3.60 -0.39 17.70
CA ARG A 99 2.92 -1.49 17.05
C ARG A 99 2.84 -1.21 15.54
N TRP A 100 3.55 -2.01 14.78
CA TRP A 100 3.51 -1.97 13.32
C TRP A 100 2.33 -2.78 12.79
N GLU A 101 1.61 -2.20 11.84
CA GLU A 101 0.69 -2.93 10.96
C GLU A 101 1.45 -3.37 9.71
N GLN A 102 0.98 -4.42 9.05
CA GLN A 102 1.68 -5.05 7.93
C GLN A 102 0.75 -5.26 6.75
N SER A 103 1.30 -5.16 5.54
CA SER A 103 0.61 -5.51 4.30
C SER A 103 0.51 -7.03 4.11
N ALA A 104 -0.21 -7.43 3.07
CA ALA A 104 -0.02 -8.76 2.50
C ALA A 104 1.40 -8.92 1.93
N ASN A 105 1.78 -10.16 1.65
CA ASN A 105 3.06 -10.54 1.06
C ASN A 105 3.22 -10.02 -0.37
N SER A 106 4.43 -10.17 -0.91
CA SER A 106 4.79 -9.72 -2.26
C SER A 106 4.63 -8.22 -2.54
N ILE A 107 4.72 -7.36 -1.52
CA ILE A 107 4.71 -5.90 -1.66
C ILE A 107 6.07 -5.33 -1.26
N GLN A 108 6.60 -4.42 -2.09
CA GLN A 108 7.84 -3.71 -1.82
C GLN A 108 7.67 -2.21 -2.01
N ILE A 109 8.45 -1.44 -1.25
CA ILE A 109 8.59 0.00 -1.48
C ILE A 109 9.48 0.22 -2.71
N ASP A 110 8.97 0.94 -3.70
CA ASP A 110 9.78 1.46 -4.80
C ASP A 110 10.52 2.71 -4.32
N ALA A 111 11.72 2.48 -3.79
CA ALA A 111 12.54 3.53 -3.21
C ALA A 111 13.00 4.58 -4.23
N ALA A 112 13.13 4.21 -5.50
CA ALA A 112 13.58 5.12 -6.55
C ALA A 112 12.52 6.19 -6.90
N GLY A 113 11.23 5.82 -6.85
CA GLY A 113 10.12 6.76 -7.09
C GLY A 113 9.55 7.42 -5.83
N SER A 114 9.96 6.97 -4.64
CA SER A 114 9.48 7.52 -3.37
C SER A 114 10.27 8.77 -2.95
N THR A 115 9.57 9.82 -2.59
CA THR A 115 10.13 11.15 -2.27
C THR A 115 9.75 11.63 -0.87
N LEU A 116 9.01 10.83 -0.10
CA LEU A 116 8.79 11.09 1.32
C LEU A 116 10.13 11.27 2.06
N PRO A 117 10.20 12.15 3.07
CA PRO A 117 11.35 12.22 3.97
C PRO A 117 11.69 10.83 4.52
N THR A 118 12.97 10.47 4.50
CA THR A 118 13.47 9.16 4.92
C THR A 118 14.75 9.28 5.73
N THR A 119 14.92 8.37 6.67
CA THR A 119 16.16 8.19 7.45
C THR A 119 17.07 7.13 6.85
N GLY A 120 16.67 6.52 5.73
CA GLY A 120 17.27 5.31 5.18
C GLY A 120 16.67 4.02 5.76
N SER A 121 16.11 4.05 6.97
CA SER A 121 15.45 2.88 7.58
C SER A 121 13.92 2.90 7.47
N PHE A 122 13.32 4.09 7.37
CA PHE A 122 11.88 4.25 7.17
C PHE A 122 11.57 5.60 6.51
N TYR A 123 10.50 5.62 5.74
CA TYR A 123 9.85 6.83 5.25
C TYR A 123 8.90 7.38 6.31
N ARG A 124 8.71 8.70 6.30
CA ARG A 124 7.80 9.35 7.23
C ARG A 124 7.03 10.50 6.61
N MET A 125 5.87 10.77 7.19
CA MET A 125 5.12 12.00 6.97
C MET A 125 4.56 12.49 8.30
N VAL A 126 4.76 13.76 8.60
CA VAL A 126 4.27 14.40 9.84
C VAL A 126 3.18 15.38 9.47
N PHE A 127 2.07 15.33 10.20
CA PHE A 127 1.01 16.33 10.12
C PHE A 127 0.96 17.11 11.43
N ASN A 128 1.00 18.45 11.35
CA ASN A 128 0.84 19.28 12.54
C ASN A 128 -0.64 19.34 12.97
N TYR A 129 -0.92 20.02 14.08
CA TYR A 129 -2.27 20.14 14.63
C TYR A 129 -3.31 20.81 13.71
N LYS A 130 -2.88 21.48 12.63
CA LYS A 130 -3.77 22.05 11.61
C LYS A 130 -4.03 21.08 10.44
N GLY A 131 -3.47 19.88 10.49
CA GLY A 131 -3.59 18.87 9.43
C GLY A 131 -2.67 19.11 8.23
N CYS A 132 -1.76 20.09 8.30
CA CYS A 132 -0.82 20.37 7.24
C CYS A 132 0.41 19.46 7.37
N PRO A 133 0.96 18.98 6.25
CA PRO A 133 2.19 18.20 6.24
C PRO A 133 3.38 19.11 6.56
N VAL A 134 4.22 18.63 7.46
CA VAL A 134 5.36 19.39 7.97
C VAL A 134 6.64 18.55 8.04
N TRP A 135 7.81 19.19 8.08
CA TRP A 135 9.07 18.49 8.23
C TRP A 135 9.28 17.99 9.67
N SER A 136 8.84 18.78 10.66
CA SER A 136 8.96 18.49 12.10
C SER A 136 7.70 18.92 12.85
N SER A 137 7.44 18.28 14.00
CA SER A 137 6.25 18.44 14.83
C SER A 137 5.97 19.89 15.29
N ASN A 138 7.00 20.73 15.38
CA ASN A 138 6.88 22.11 15.84
C ASN A 138 6.64 23.14 14.72
N GLU A 139 6.57 22.71 13.45
CA GLU A 139 6.42 23.64 12.34
C GLU A 139 4.96 24.05 12.10
N LEU A 140 4.78 25.29 11.68
CA LEU A 140 3.50 25.82 11.19
C LEU A 140 3.33 25.50 9.70
N CYS A 141 2.08 25.43 9.24
CA CYS A 141 1.76 25.14 7.84
C CYS A 141 2.49 26.06 6.84
N THR A 142 2.65 27.35 7.20
CA THR A 142 3.24 28.39 6.34
C THR A 142 4.76 28.44 6.39
N GLN A 143 5.38 27.75 7.35
CA GLN A 143 6.83 27.78 7.60
C GLN A 143 7.45 26.39 7.49
N SER A 144 6.77 25.45 6.86
CA SER A 144 7.31 24.11 6.75
C SER A 144 8.45 24.02 5.75
N ARG A 145 9.51 23.34 6.18
CA ARG A 145 10.67 22.97 5.35
C ARG A 145 10.42 21.79 4.42
N LEU A 146 9.25 21.16 4.49
CA LEU A 146 8.89 20.07 3.58
C LEU A 146 8.86 20.58 2.13
N SER A 147 9.66 19.96 1.26
CA SER A 147 9.67 20.26 -0.18
C SER A 147 8.44 19.65 -0.87
N PHE A 148 7.90 20.37 -1.85
CA PHE A 148 6.84 19.89 -2.75
C PHE A 148 7.31 19.83 -4.21
N ASN A 149 8.64 19.85 -4.40
CA ASN A 149 9.28 19.66 -5.68
C ASN A 149 10.47 18.71 -5.48
N PRO A 150 10.31 17.40 -5.76
CA PRO A 150 9.09 16.71 -6.22
C PRO A 150 8.00 16.61 -5.12
N ILE A 151 6.77 16.27 -5.52
CA ILE A 151 5.64 16.06 -4.59
C ILE A 151 5.99 14.93 -3.61
N PRO A 152 5.77 15.07 -2.29
CA PRO A 152 6.02 13.99 -1.33
C PRO A 152 5.11 12.80 -1.60
N GLN A 153 5.71 11.67 -1.96
CA GLN A 153 4.99 10.46 -2.31
C GLN A 153 5.71 9.19 -1.86
N LEU A 154 4.94 8.15 -1.55
CA LEU A 154 5.44 6.80 -1.34
C LEU A 154 4.92 5.89 -2.45
N ASN A 155 5.84 5.22 -3.12
CA ASN A 155 5.53 4.28 -4.18
C ASN A 155 5.66 2.85 -3.68
N LEU A 156 4.66 2.04 -4.02
CA LEU A 156 4.62 0.60 -3.78
C LEU A 156 4.58 -0.13 -5.12
N SER A 157 5.22 -1.28 -5.17
CA SER A 157 5.14 -2.23 -6.29
C SER A 157 5.08 -3.65 -5.77
N ASN A 158 4.83 -4.62 -6.66
CA ASN A 158 4.89 -6.02 -6.30
C ASN A 158 6.35 -6.53 -6.37
N THR A 159 6.76 -7.43 -5.49
CA THR A 159 8.11 -8.02 -5.51
C THR A 159 8.41 -8.79 -6.80
N ASN A 160 7.38 -9.39 -7.40
CA ASN A 160 7.52 -10.22 -8.60
C ASN A 160 7.49 -9.39 -9.88
N THR A 161 6.93 -8.17 -9.84
CA THR A 161 6.79 -7.28 -11.01
C THR A 161 6.83 -5.81 -10.59
N SER A 162 7.80 -5.05 -11.08
CA SER A 162 7.90 -3.60 -10.85
C SER A 162 7.04 -2.76 -11.80
N PHE A 163 6.39 -3.38 -12.78
CA PHE A 163 5.60 -2.70 -13.81
C PHE A 163 4.33 -2.03 -13.28
N ASN A 164 3.68 -2.63 -12.28
CA ASN A 164 2.49 -2.04 -11.68
C ASN A 164 2.90 -1.29 -10.42
N LYS A 165 2.64 0.01 -10.39
CA LYS A 165 2.97 0.88 -9.26
C LYS A 165 1.71 1.46 -8.66
N ARG A 166 1.71 1.66 -7.35
CA ARG A 166 0.68 2.43 -6.65
C ARG A 166 1.37 3.41 -5.72
N CYS A 167 0.91 4.65 -5.70
CA CYS A 167 1.53 5.70 -4.91
C CYS A 167 0.51 6.38 -4.01
N VAL A 168 0.97 6.81 -2.84
CA VAL A 168 0.21 7.71 -1.96
C VAL A 168 0.97 9.02 -1.90
N MET A 169 0.32 10.10 -2.28
CA MET A 169 0.90 11.43 -2.48
C MET A 169 0.27 12.43 -1.51
N VAL A 170 1.09 13.34 -0.99
CA VAL A 170 0.60 14.55 -0.33
C VAL A 170 0.73 15.71 -1.31
N THR A 171 -0.36 16.10 -1.95
CA THR A 171 -0.34 16.94 -3.16
C THR A 171 -0.30 18.44 -2.88
N THR A 172 -0.67 18.87 -1.67
CA THR A 172 -0.67 20.29 -1.30
C THR A 172 -0.08 20.55 0.07
N ARG A 173 0.41 21.78 0.28
CA ARG A 173 0.87 22.28 1.59
C ARG A 173 -0.23 22.35 2.66
N LEU A 174 -1.50 22.20 2.27
CA LEU A 174 -2.63 22.09 3.18
C LEU A 174 -2.94 20.65 3.61
N GLY A 175 -2.23 19.66 3.04
CA GLY A 175 -2.39 18.26 3.39
C GLY A 175 -3.47 17.54 2.61
N ALA A 176 -3.73 17.94 1.37
CA ALA A 176 -4.49 17.07 0.46
C ALA A 176 -3.68 15.78 0.23
N ILE A 177 -4.32 14.63 0.42
CA ILE A 177 -3.72 13.31 0.20
C ILE A 177 -4.48 12.65 -0.94
N ALA A 178 -3.75 12.09 -1.91
CA ALA A 178 -4.28 11.39 -3.07
C ALA A 178 -3.58 10.04 -3.25
N THR A 179 -4.25 9.13 -3.95
CA THR A 179 -3.67 7.88 -4.44
C THR A 179 -3.48 7.97 -5.95
N GLY A 180 -2.44 7.33 -6.48
CA GLY A 180 -2.17 7.26 -7.91
C GLY A 180 -1.76 5.86 -8.33
N ALA A 181 -1.75 5.64 -9.64
CA ALA A 181 -1.39 4.36 -10.25
C ALA A 181 -0.44 4.55 -11.43
N ASP A 182 0.53 3.64 -11.54
CA ASP A 182 1.38 3.48 -12.71
C ASP A 182 2.08 4.79 -13.12
N GLU A 183 1.70 5.43 -14.23
CA GLU A 183 2.32 6.67 -14.71
C GLU A 183 2.13 7.86 -13.75
N ASP A 184 1.05 7.87 -12.95
CA ASP A 184 0.80 8.91 -11.94
C ASP A 184 1.83 8.89 -10.80
N CYS A 185 2.64 7.83 -10.71
CA CYS A 185 3.61 7.62 -9.64
C CYS A 185 5.04 7.99 -10.02
N ASN A 186 5.27 8.67 -11.15
CA ASN A 186 6.59 9.10 -11.61
C ASN A 186 6.88 10.57 -11.29
#